data_AF-A0A378BN84-F1
#
_entry.id   AF-A0A378BN84-F1
#
_cell.length_a   1.000
_cell.length_b   1.000
_cell.length_c   1.000
_cell.angle_alpha   90.00
_cell.angle_beta   90.00
_cell.angle_gamma   90.00
#
_symmetry.space_group_name_H-M   'P 1'
#
loop_
_entity.id
_entity.type
_entity.pdbx_description
1 polymer ?
#
loop_
_entity_poly.entity_id
_entity_poly.type
_entity_poly.pdbx_seq_one_letter_code
_entity_poly.pdbx_strand_id
1 'polypeptide(L)'
;MNTRLGIGAAQSLMGILQPGQLLAVGFGEATMSCLQHLSGFIGSQQVRLVTLSGGVGPYMTGIGQLDAACSVSIIPAPLRVSSAEVAEILRRESSVRDVILAATAADAAVVGIGAIDQRRDATILRSGYISEGEQLMYAAKARSATF
;
A
#
# COMPACT_ATOMS: atom_id res chain seq x y z
N MET A 1 14.91 -3.61 10.15
CA MET A 1 14.74 -5.06 9.89
C MET A 1 14.23 -5.38 8.47
N ASN A 2 13.75 -4.39 7.68
CA ASN A 2 13.05 -4.67 6.42
C ASN A 2 13.89 -4.57 5.13
N THR A 3 15.17 -4.15 5.21
CA THR A 3 15.98 -3.87 4.01
C THR A 3 16.20 -5.09 3.12
N ARG A 4 16.56 -6.26 3.68
CA ARG A 4 16.79 -7.48 2.88
C ARG A 4 15.51 -8.00 2.23
N LEU A 5 14.37 -7.90 2.92
CA LEU A 5 13.06 -8.22 2.36
C LEU A 5 12.71 -7.27 1.23
N GLY A 6 12.94 -5.97 1.40
CA GLY A 6 12.75 -4.97 0.35
C GLY A 6 13.58 -5.26 -0.91
N ILE A 7 14.86 -5.61 -0.75
CA ILE A 7 15.75 -6.00 -1.87
C ILE A 7 15.22 -7.24 -2.58
N GLY A 8 14.89 -8.31 -1.85
CA GLY A 8 14.40 -9.56 -2.45
C GLY A 8 13.06 -9.40 -3.16
N ALA A 9 12.15 -8.61 -2.58
CA ALA A 9 10.88 -8.27 -3.22
C ALA A 9 11.08 -7.43 -4.48
N ALA A 10 11.97 -6.43 -4.46
CA ALA A 10 12.29 -5.62 -5.62
C ALA A 10 12.87 -6.48 -6.76
N GLN A 11 13.82 -7.37 -6.46
CA GLN A 11 14.38 -8.30 -7.44
C GLN A 11 13.32 -9.25 -8.02
N SER A 12 12.39 -9.72 -7.20
CA SER A 12 11.28 -10.56 -7.66
C SER A 12 10.36 -9.79 -8.62
N LEU A 13 10.04 -8.53 -8.30
CA LEU A 13 9.25 -7.65 -9.17
C LEU A 13 9.95 -7.34 -10.49
N MET A 14 11.28 -7.11 -10.48
CA MET A 14 12.07 -6.91 -11.71
C MET A 14 12.00 -8.13 -12.64
N GLY A 15 11.80 -9.33 -12.11
CA GLY A 15 11.68 -10.56 -12.90
C GLY A 15 10.31 -10.77 -13.56
N ILE A 16 9.26 -10.05 -13.11
CA ILE A 16 7.89 -10.24 -13.62
C ILE A 16 7.33 -9.00 -14.35
N LEU A 17 7.74 -7.79 -13.94
CA LEU A 17 7.26 -6.55 -14.53
C LEU A 17 7.89 -6.31 -15.91
N GLN A 18 7.03 -5.98 -16.87
CA GLN A 18 7.40 -5.56 -18.22
C GLN A 18 7.38 -4.03 -18.35
N PRO A 19 8.06 -3.47 -19.36
CA PRO A 19 8.07 -2.02 -19.60
C PRO A 19 6.66 -1.45 -19.75
N GLY A 20 6.39 -0.29 -19.13
CA GLY A 20 5.10 0.41 -19.21
C GLY A 20 3.95 -0.18 -18.39
N GLN A 21 4.15 -1.32 -17.73
CA GLN A 21 3.13 -1.96 -16.89
C GLN A 21 2.80 -1.12 -15.65
N LEU A 22 1.61 -1.38 -15.11
CA LEU A 22 1.07 -0.73 -13.93
C LEU A 22 1.29 -1.61 -12.70
N LEU A 23 2.05 -1.09 -11.73
CA LEU A 23 2.28 -1.71 -10.44
C LEU A 23 1.39 -1.07 -9.37
N ALA A 24 0.53 -1.87 -8.77
CA ALA A 24 -0.26 -1.48 -7.60
C ALA A 24 0.55 -1.64 -6.30
N VAL A 25 0.51 -0.63 -5.44
CA VAL A 25 1.35 -0.55 -4.25
C VAL A 25 0.48 -0.36 -3.01
N GLY A 26 0.64 -1.23 -2.02
CA GLY A 26 0.08 -1.05 -0.68
C GLY A 26 0.99 -0.24 0.26
N PHE A 27 0.44 0.24 1.37
CA PHE A 27 1.26 0.94 2.38
C PHE A 27 2.00 -0.05 3.30
N GLY A 28 3.03 0.43 3.98
CA GLY A 28 3.74 -0.31 5.03
C GLY A 28 5.26 -0.33 4.81
N GLU A 29 6.01 -0.55 5.89
CA GLU A 29 7.47 -0.44 5.89
C GLU A 29 8.14 -1.40 4.88
N ALA A 30 7.63 -2.62 4.74
CA ALA A 30 8.16 -3.61 3.80
C ALA A 30 7.96 -3.17 2.34
N THR A 31 6.75 -2.71 2.00
CA THR A 31 6.44 -2.25 0.65
C THR A 31 7.20 -0.97 0.29
N MET A 32 7.33 -0.04 1.23
CA MET A 32 8.11 1.19 1.00
C MET A 32 9.61 0.87 0.82
N SER A 33 10.14 -0.07 1.61
CA SER A 33 11.52 -0.55 1.41
C SER A 33 11.70 -1.24 0.06
N CYS A 34 10.71 -2.01 -0.41
CA CYS A 34 10.72 -2.59 -1.76
C CYS A 34 10.75 -1.50 -2.84
N LEU A 35 9.88 -0.49 -2.75
CA LEU A 35 9.85 0.61 -3.73
C LEU A 35 11.16 1.38 -3.79
N GLN A 36 11.80 1.63 -2.65
CA GLN A 36 13.11 2.32 -2.61
C GLN A 36 14.18 1.59 -3.42
N HIS A 37 14.19 0.26 -3.40
CA HIS A 37 15.16 -0.55 -4.16
C HIS A 37 14.70 -0.84 -5.60
N LEU A 38 13.45 -0.53 -5.94
CA LEU A 38 12.87 -0.69 -7.28
C LEU A 38 12.89 0.63 -8.08
N SER A 39 13.23 1.76 -7.46
CA SER A 39 13.12 3.12 -8.03
C SER A 39 13.83 3.30 -9.38
N GLY A 40 15.08 2.85 -9.49
CA GLY A 40 15.84 2.92 -10.75
C GLY A 40 15.23 2.06 -11.86
N PHE A 41 14.71 0.88 -11.51
CA PHE A 41 14.00 0.02 -12.46
C PHE A 41 12.71 0.67 -12.94
N ILE A 42 11.91 1.23 -12.02
CA ILE A 42 10.66 1.95 -12.33
C ILE A 42 10.91 3.06 -13.35
N GLY A 43 11.94 3.88 -13.14
CA GLY A 43 12.32 4.93 -14.09
C GLY A 43 12.77 4.36 -15.44
N SER A 44 13.67 3.38 -15.44
CA SER A 44 14.24 2.81 -16.68
C SER A 44 13.23 2.07 -17.56
N GLN A 45 12.27 1.37 -16.94
CA GLN A 45 11.26 0.57 -17.63
C GLN A 45 9.93 1.32 -17.77
N GLN A 46 9.87 2.58 -17.34
CA GLN A 46 8.65 3.40 -17.38
C GLN A 46 7.45 2.71 -16.70
N VAL A 47 7.71 1.99 -15.59
CA VAL A 47 6.64 1.37 -14.80
C VAL A 47 5.79 2.48 -14.20
N ARG A 48 4.48 2.35 -14.33
CA ARG A 48 3.51 3.28 -13.74
C ARG A 48 3.11 2.75 -12.37
N LEU A 49 2.89 3.64 -11.41
CA LEU A 49 2.47 3.25 -10.06
C LEU A 49 1.05 3.70 -9.76
N VAL A 50 0.34 2.87 -9.00
CA VAL A 50 -0.97 3.21 -8.44
C VAL A 50 -1.09 2.74 -6.99
N THR A 51 -1.65 3.57 -6.10
CA THR A 51 -1.86 3.19 -4.70
C THR A 51 -3.09 2.29 -4.55
N LEU A 52 -3.00 1.24 -3.74
CA LEU A 52 -4.11 0.33 -3.40
C LEU A 52 -5.04 0.89 -2.31
N SER A 53 -4.59 1.92 -1.59
CA SER A 53 -5.36 2.54 -0.52
C SER A 53 -5.16 4.05 -0.48
N GLY A 54 -6.10 4.74 0.16
CA GLY A 54 -5.88 6.11 0.61
C GLY A 54 -4.79 6.22 1.67
N GLY A 55 -4.64 7.41 2.25
CA GLY A 55 -3.73 7.70 3.36
C GLY A 55 -2.54 8.57 2.98
N VAL A 56 -2.20 8.65 1.68
CA VAL A 56 -1.16 9.49 1.01
C VAL A 56 0.21 9.55 1.72
N GLY A 57 0.27 10.14 2.92
CA GLY A 57 1.45 10.29 3.76
C GLY A 57 2.32 9.03 3.90
N PRO A 58 1.78 7.85 4.28
CA PRO A 58 2.59 6.64 4.41
C PRO A 58 3.33 6.24 3.13
N TYR A 59 2.80 6.59 1.97
CA TYR A 59 3.42 6.28 0.68
C TYR A 59 4.63 7.16 0.36
N MET A 60 4.75 8.34 0.97
CA MET A 60 5.80 9.31 0.62
C MET A 60 7.21 8.82 0.94
N THR A 61 7.36 7.90 1.88
CA THR A 61 8.66 7.30 2.21
C THR A 61 9.23 6.42 1.11
N GLY A 62 8.37 5.86 0.24
CA GLY A 62 8.78 5.11 -0.95
C GLY A 62 8.70 5.95 -2.22
N ILE A 63 7.53 6.56 -2.47
CA ILE A 63 7.26 7.34 -3.69
C ILE A 63 8.16 8.58 -3.78
N GLY A 64 8.50 9.22 -2.65
CA GLY A 64 9.37 10.40 -2.64
C GLY A 64 10.82 10.12 -3.03
N GLN A 65 11.20 8.86 -3.27
CA GLN A 65 12.53 8.47 -3.78
C GLN A 65 12.53 8.17 -5.28
N LEU A 66 11.38 8.31 -5.95
CA LEU A 66 11.26 8.12 -7.39
C LEU A 66 11.69 9.40 -8.13
N ASP A 67 12.09 9.23 -9.39
CA ASP A 67 12.30 10.36 -10.29
C ASP A 67 10.97 11.12 -10.49
N ALA A 68 11.03 12.45 -10.58
CA ALA A 68 9.86 13.31 -10.81
C ALA A 68 9.14 12.99 -12.12
N ALA A 69 9.81 12.36 -13.09
CA ALA A 69 9.21 11.89 -14.34
C ALA A 69 8.37 10.60 -14.17
N CYS A 70 8.43 9.91 -13.03
CA CYS A 70 7.66 8.69 -12.80
C CYS A 70 6.16 8.99 -12.70
N SER A 71 5.35 8.23 -13.43
CA SER A 71 3.89 8.34 -13.35
C SER A 71 3.35 7.63 -12.11
N VAL A 72 2.73 8.41 -11.22
CA VAL A 72 2.19 7.91 -9.95
C VAL A 72 0.74 8.40 -9.78
N SER A 73 -0.21 7.46 -9.73
CA SER A 73 -1.61 7.73 -9.41
C SER A 73 -1.90 7.41 -7.94
N ILE A 74 -2.36 8.41 -7.19
CA ILE A 74 -2.61 8.28 -5.74
C ILE A 74 -4.10 8.47 -5.48
N ILE A 75 -4.70 7.58 -4.68
CA ILE A 75 -6.09 7.74 -4.22
C ILE A 75 -6.17 8.98 -3.32
N PRO A 76 -6.89 10.05 -3.73
CA PRO A 76 -6.93 11.32 -2.99
C PRO A 76 -7.94 11.27 -1.84
N ALA A 77 -7.80 10.28 -0.96
CA ALA A 77 -8.66 10.07 0.20
C ALA A 77 -7.84 9.57 1.40
N PRO A 78 -8.32 9.76 2.63
CA PRO A 78 -7.74 9.11 3.81
C PRO A 78 -7.84 7.58 3.72
N LEU A 79 -6.95 6.87 4.43
CA LEU A 79 -7.00 5.40 4.50
C LEU A 79 -8.27 4.91 5.20
N ARG A 80 -8.69 5.63 6.23
CA ARG A 80 -9.82 5.32 7.09
C ARG A 80 -10.57 6.60 7.42
N VAL A 81 -11.90 6.49 7.47
CA VAL A 81 -12.81 7.57 7.89
C VAL A 81 -13.66 7.11 9.08
N SER A 82 -14.40 8.06 9.65
CA SER A 82 -15.19 7.87 10.87
C SER A 82 -16.42 6.98 10.69
N SER A 83 -16.98 6.88 9.48
CA SER A 83 -18.19 6.07 9.22
C SER A 83 -18.16 5.42 7.83
N ALA A 84 -18.95 4.34 7.68
CA ALA A 84 -19.13 3.68 6.39
C ALA A 84 -19.79 4.60 5.35
N GLU A 85 -20.70 5.48 5.79
CA GLU A 85 -21.35 6.46 4.93
C GLU A 85 -20.34 7.45 4.32
N VAL A 86 -19.44 8.01 5.13
CA VAL A 86 -18.38 8.90 4.63
C VAL A 86 -17.45 8.16 3.66
N ALA A 87 -17.16 6.88 3.93
CA ALA A 87 -16.33 6.07 3.04
C ALA A 87 -17.00 5.89 1.68
N GLU A 88 -18.31 5.66 1.67
CA GLU A 88 -19.10 5.50 0.45
C GLU A 88 -19.20 6.80 -0.35
N ILE A 89 -19.40 7.93 0.33
CA ILE A 89 -19.38 9.26 -0.31
C ILE A 89 -18.05 9.48 -1.03
N LEU A 90 -16.93 9.28 -0.31
CA LEU A 90 -15.59 9.47 -0.90
C LEU A 90 -15.31 8.50 -2.06
N ARG A 91 -15.79 7.25 -1.99
CA ARG A 91 -15.63 6.28 -3.09
C ARG A 91 -16.39 6.66 -4.36
N ARG A 92 -17.43 7.48 -4.27
CA ARG A 92 -18.23 7.94 -5.41
C ARG A 92 -17.63 9.13 -6.13
N GLU A 93 -16.77 9.90 -5.46
CA GLU A 93 -16.02 10.98 -6.09
C GLU A 93 -15.19 10.44 -7.25
N SER A 94 -15.32 11.05 -8.43
CA SER A 94 -14.63 10.59 -9.65
C SER A 94 -13.13 10.48 -9.46
N SER A 95 -12.52 11.48 -8.80
CA SER A 95 -11.09 11.52 -8.49
C SER A 95 -10.61 10.32 -7.65
N VAL A 96 -11.46 9.77 -6.79
CA VAL A 96 -11.17 8.57 -5.98
C VAL A 96 -11.48 7.31 -6.77
N ARG A 97 -12.67 7.25 -7.37
CA ARG A 97 -13.17 6.10 -8.12
C ARG A 97 -12.25 5.73 -9.28
N ASP A 98 -11.78 6.72 -10.04
CA ASP A 98 -10.96 6.48 -11.24
C ASP A 98 -9.61 5.87 -10.87
N VAL A 99 -9.01 6.28 -9.75
CA VAL A 99 -7.76 5.69 -9.25
C VAL A 99 -7.99 4.28 -8.69
N ILE A 100 -9.12 4.03 -8.01
CA ILE A 100 -9.50 2.67 -7.57
C ILE A 100 -9.69 1.74 -8.77
N LEU A 101 -10.32 2.22 -9.84
CA LEU A 101 -10.47 1.45 -11.09
C LEU A 101 -9.11 1.16 -11.73
N ALA A 102 -8.21 2.15 -11.79
CA ALA A 102 -6.85 1.95 -12.26
C ALA A 102 -6.09 0.92 -11.41
N ALA A 103 -6.23 0.97 -10.08
CA ALA A 103 -5.61 0.02 -9.17
C ALA A 103 -6.11 -1.43 -9.38
N THR A 104 -7.39 -1.58 -9.69
CA THR A 104 -8.00 -2.89 -10.00
C THR A 104 -7.50 -3.47 -11.32
N ALA A 105 -7.09 -2.62 -12.26
CA ALA A 105 -6.57 -3.00 -13.57
C ALA A 105 -5.03 -3.15 -13.60
N ALA A 106 -4.35 -3.13 -12.46
CA ALA A 106 -2.90 -3.23 -12.40
C ALA A 106 -2.39 -4.62 -12.80
N ASP A 107 -1.22 -4.66 -13.46
CA ASP A 107 -0.58 -5.89 -13.93
C ASP A 107 0.03 -6.71 -12.79
N ALA A 108 0.50 -6.03 -11.74
CA ALA A 108 1.06 -6.65 -10.54
C ALA A 108 0.72 -5.81 -9.30
N ALA A 109 0.77 -6.45 -8.12
CA ALA A 109 0.55 -5.79 -6.85
C ALA A 109 1.61 -6.18 -5.83
N VAL A 110 2.06 -5.23 -5.02
CA VAL A 110 2.94 -5.46 -3.88
C VAL A 110 2.30 -4.93 -2.59
N VAL A 111 2.15 -5.82 -1.60
CA VAL A 111 1.52 -5.53 -0.31
C VAL A 111 2.35 -6.06 0.84
N GLY A 112 2.34 -5.33 1.96
CA GLY A 112 2.83 -5.85 3.24
C GLY A 112 1.74 -6.61 3.96
N ILE A 113 2.11 -7.62 4.75
CA ILE A 113 1.18 -8.38 5.58
C ILE A 113 1.39 -7.96 7.04
N GLY A 114 0.34 -7.45 7.67
CA GLY A 114 0.31 -7.20 9.11
C GLY A 114 -0.20 -8.42 9.87
N ALA A 115 0.34 -8.66 11.05
CA ALA A 115 -0.10 -9.73 11.94
C ALA A 115 -0.62 -9.15 13.27
N ILE A 116 -1.72 -9.73 13.77
CA ILE A 116 -2.34 -9.31 15.04
C ILE A 116 -1.35 -9.48 16.22
N ASP A 117 -0.54 -10.54 16.18
CA ASP A 117 0.42 -10.85 17.23
C ASP A 117 1.59 -9.86 17.33
N GLN A 118 1.75 -8.95 16.35
CA GLN A 118 2.73 -7.86 16.44
C GLN A 118 2.38 -6.82 17.50
N ARG A 119 1.13 -6.82 18.03
CA ARG A 119 0.67 -5.89 19.07
C ARG A 119 1.06 -4.45 18.71
N ARG A 120 1.78 -3.74 19.59
CA ARG A 120 2.22 -2.35 19.43
C ARG A 120 3.21 -2.13 18.27
N ASP A 121 3.85 -3.18 17.78
CA ASP A 121 4.81 -3.08 16.67
C ASP A 121 4.11 -3.12 15.30
N ALA A 122 2.81 -3.44 15.26
CA ALA A 122 2.04 -3.44 14.02
C ALA A 122 2.00 -2.04 13.39
N THR A 123 2.41 -1.92 12.13
CA THR A 123 2.45 -0.63 11.42
C THR A 123 1.11 0.10 11.45
N ILE A 124 -0.01 -0.64 11.30
CA ILE A 124 -1.36 -0.05 11.32
C ILE A 124 -1.72 0.63 12.67
N LEU A 125 -1.16 0.16 13.79
CA LEU A 125 -1.31 0.79 15.11
C LEU A 125 -0.38 1.98 15.26
N ARG A 126 0.91 1.81 14.92
CA ARG A 126 1.91 2.89 15.02
C ARG A 126 1.57 4.08 14.13
N SER A 127 0.89 3.84 13.01
CA SER A 127 0.38 4.89 12.13
C SER A 127 -0.96 5.49 12.59
N GLY A 128 -1.53 5.02 13.70
CA GLY A 128 -2.75 5.56 14.30
C GLY A 128 -4.04 5.24 13.54
N TYR A 129 -4.02 4.25 12.63
CA TYR A 129 -5.21 3.89 11.85
C TYR A 129 -6.21 3.03 12.61
N ILE A 130 -5.75 2.31 13.63
CA ILE A 130 -6.60 1.60 14.59
C ILE A 130 -6.09 1.88 16.01
N SER A 131 -6.94 1.66 16.99
CA SER A 131 -6.62 1.69 18.42
C SER A 131 -6.23 0.31 18.97
N GLU A 132 -5.57 0.27 20.13
CA GLU A 132 -5.27 -0.99 20.82
C GLU A 132 -6.54 -1.79 21.13
N GLY A 133 -7.62 -1.09 21.52
CA GLY A 133 -8.92 -1.72 21.78
C GLY A 133 -9.49 -2.42 20.55
N GLU A 134 -9.40 -1.78 19.37
CA GLU A 134 -9.82 -2.39 18.11
C GLU A 134 -8.96 -3.62 17.75
N GLN A 135 -7.64 -3.55 17.94
CA GLN A 135 -6.77 -4.71 17.69
C GLN A 135 -7.15 -5.91 18.58
N LEU A 136 -7.45 -5.67 19.87
CA LEU A 136 -7.89 -6.73 20.79
C LEU A 136 -9.23 -7.34 20.36
N MET A 137 -10.17 -6.52 19.89
CA MET A 137 -11.45 -7.00 19.34
C MET A 137 -11.23 -7.87 18.09
N TYR A 138 -10.35 -7.46 17.18
CA TYR A 138 -10.01 -8.24 16.00
C TYR A 138 -9.33 -9.56 16.37
N ALA A 139 -8.44 -9.55 17.36
CA ALA A 139 -7.79 -10.75 17.88
C ALA A 139 -8.80 -11.75 18.47
N ALA A 140 -9.79 -11.25 19.22
CA ALA A 140 -10.85 -12.09 19.77
C ALA A 140 -11.69 -12.72 18.66
N LYS A 141 -12.08 -11.93 17.65
CA LYS A 141 -12.86 -12.42 16.51
C LYS A 141 -12.11 -13.48 15.68
N ALA A 142 -10.81 -13.30 15.48
CA ALA A 142 -9.98 -14.26 14.75
C ALA A 142 -9.93 -15.63 15.46
N ARG A 143 -9.80 -15.64 16.79
CA ARG A 143 -9.82 -16.88 17.59
C ARG A 143 -11.17 -17.61 17.52
N SER A 144 -12.27 -16.87 17.46
CA SER A 144 -13.62 -17.46 17.33
C SER A 144 -13.95 -18.02 15.94
N ALA A 145 -13.12 -17.75 14.93
CA ALA A 145 -13.33 -18.24 13.56
C ALA A 145 -12.53 -19.51 13.23
N THR A 146 -11.78 -20.06 14.20
CA THR A 146 -10.88 -21.22 14.00
C THR A 146 -11.52 -22.54 14.46
N PHE A 147 -12.79 -22.78 14.13
CA PHE A 147 -13.49 -24.05 14.43
C PHE A 147 -13.61 -24.93 13.19
#